data_AF-A0A9P6M5C1-F1
#
_entry.id   AF-A0A9P6M5C1-F1
#
_cell.length_a   1.000
_cell.length_b   1.000
_cell.length_c   1.000
_cell.angle_alpha   90.00
_cell.angle_beta   90.00
_cell.angle_gamma   90.00
#
_symmetry.space_group_name_H-M   'P 1'
#
loop_
_entity.id
_entity.type
_entity.pdbx_description
1 polymer ?
#
loop_
_entity_poly.entity_id
_entity_poly.type
_entity_poly.pdbx_seq_one_letter_code
_entity_poly.pdbx_strand_id
1 'polypeptide(L)'
;MSGTSSSLQHARVLGLYRKLLRIGKAMPTETRSALVLSRVKGDFRANASEKDPEEVESMIQLAELQVDNLEIQRDHLTELAKNPNLIIPVDIHKDAKPKISKFMRGPPLSWERKAAQEAKDRARQSQAESIQPRHGSPGHSCKNKDHKH
;
A
#
# COMPACT_ATOMS: atom_id res chain seq x y z
N MET A 1 22.28 46.39 27.23
CA MET A 1 20.85 46.52 26.87
C MET A 1 20.33 45.24 26.19
N SER A 2 20.70 44.05 26.69
CA SER A 2 20.62 42.79 25.95
C SER A 2 19.40 41.92 26.26
N GLY A 3 18.57 42.33 27.24
CA GLY A 3 17.43 41.53 27.72
C GLY A 3 16.18 41.59 26.83
N THR A 4 16.03 42.66 26.03
CA THR A 4 14.82 42.85 25.21
C THR A 4 14.80 41.95 23.98
N SER A 5 15.96 41.72 23.32
CA SER A 5 16.04 40.90 22.10
C SER A 5 15.69 39.44 22.35
N SER A 6 16.19 38.85 23.45
CA SER A 6 15.91 37.45 23.81
C SER A 6 14.42 37.20 24.09
N SER A 7 13.75 38.13 24.77
CA SER A 7 12.30 38.02 25.03
C SER A 7 11.45 38.09 23.76
N LEU A 8 11.83 38.94 22.81
CA LEU A 8 11.16 39.08 21.50
C LEU A 8 11.37 37.84 20.64
N GLN A 9 12.60 37.30 20.61
CA GLN A 9 12.91 36.05 19.92
C GLN A 9 12.09 34.88 20.48
N HIS A 10 12.00 34.75 21.82
CA HIS A 10 11.20 33.71 22.44
C HIS A 10 9.71 33.79 22.05
N ALA A 11 9.15 35.00 22.00
CA ALA A 11 7.77 35.21 21.53
C ALA A 11 7.58 34.82 20.05
N ARG A 12 8.53 35.17 19.17
CA ARG A 12 8.53 34.78 17.75
C ARG A 12 8.60 33.26 17.59
N VAL A 13 9.52 32.59 18.27
CA VAL A 13 9.71 31.13 18.26
C VAL A 13 8.41 30.42 18.66
N LEU A 14 7.77 30.85 19.76
CA LEU A 14 6.50 30.27 20.19
C LEU A 14 5.37 30.53 19.19
N GLY A 15 5.33 31.72 18.58
CA GLY A 15 4.39 32.06 17.52
C GLY A 15 4.51 31.13 16.32
N LEU A 16 5.73 30.93 15.83
CA LEU A 16 6.06 30.05 14.71
C LEU A 16 5.75 28.60 15.03
N TYR A 17 6.13 28.11 16.21
CA TYR A 17 5.81 26.76 16.66
C TYR A 17 4.30 26.50 16.61
N ARG A 18 3.50 27.41 17.18
CA ARG A 18 2.03 27.31 17.17
C ARG A 18 1.45 27.41 15.76
N LYS A 19 2.06 28.20 14.86
CA LYS A 19 1.62 28.33 13.45
C LYS A 19 1.89 27.02 12.71
N LEU A 20 3.10 26.47 12.80
CA LEU A 20 3.49 25.19 12.21
C LEU A 20 2.62 24.02 12.70
N LEU A 21 2.33 23.96 14.01
CA LEU A 21 1.41 22.95 14.55
C LEU A 21 -0.01 23.09 14.01
N ARG A 22 -0.50 24.32 13.80
CA ARG A 22 -1.82 24.56 13.21
C ARG A 22 -1.86 24.11 11.75
N ILE A 23 -0.82 24.43 10.97
CA ILE A 23 -0.71 24.00 9.57
C ILE A 23 -0.64 22.47 9.49
N GLY A 24 0.19 21.83 10.32
CA GLY A 24 0.30 20.38 10.37
C GLY A 24 -1.03 19.68 10.68
N LYS A 25 -1.85 20.23 11.59
CA LYS A 25 -3.20 19.71 11.88
C LYS A 25 -4.19 19.92 10.72
N ALA A 26 -3.97 20.93 9.88
CA ALA A 26 -4.82 21.24 8.74
C ALA A 26 -4.43 20.47 7.47
N MET A 27 -3.44 19.60 7.52
CA MET A 27 -3.07 18.74 6.39
C MET A 27 -4.21 17.80 6.00
N PRO A 28 -4.43 17.52 4.70
CA PRO A 28 -5.61 16.80 4.23
C PRO A 28 -5.61 15.30 4.56
N THR A 29 -4.45 14.71 4.89
CA THR A 29 -4.35 13.29 5.26
C THR A 29 -3.71 13.12 6.63
N GLU A 30 -4.19 12.13 7.39
CA GLU A 30 -3.71 11.84 8.74
C GLU A 30 -2.20 11.52 8.75
N THR A 31 -1.73 10.72 7.80
CA THR A 31 -0.30 10.38 7.68
C THR A 31 0.59 11.61 7.50
N ARG A 32 0.17 12.57 6.65
CA ARG A 32 0.92 13.82 6.45
C ARG A 32 0.84 14.71 7.68
N SER A 33 -0.33 14.79 8.31
CA SER A 33 -0.48 15.53 9.57
C SER A 33 0.45 14.99 10.65
N ALA A 34 0.47 13.67 10.87
CA ALA A 34 1.34 13.02 11.84
C ALA A 34 2.83 13.27 11.54
N LEU A 35 3.23 13.15 10.27
CA LEU A 35 4.61 13.40 9.85
C LEU A 35 5.02 14.85 10.17
N VAL A 36 4.27 15.84 9.71
CA VAL A 36 4.58 17.26 9.93
C VAL A 36 4.62 17.57 11.43
N LEU A 37 3.64 17.10 12.20
CA LEU A 37 3.59 17.32 13.65
C LEU A 37 4.77 16.67 14.38
N SER A 38 5.16 15.45 14.00
CA SER A 38 6.32 14.79 14.58
C SER A 38 7.61 15.55 14.27
N ARG A 39 7.77 16.04 13.03
CA ARG A 39 8.96 16.74 12.59
C ARG A 39 9.11 18.08 13.29
N VAL A 40 8.05 18.89 13.30
CA VAL A 40 8.01 20.18 14.00
C VAL A 40 8.32 20.01 15.49
N LYS A 41 7.72 19.02 16.15
CA LYS A 41 8.04 18.73 17.57
C LYS A 41 9.49 18.28 17.75
N GLY A 42 10.01 17.45 16.85
CA GLY A 42 11.38 16.96 16.87
C GLY A 42 12.39 18.10 16.75
N ASP A 43 12.24 18.93 15.73
CA ASP A 43 13.18 20.02 15.41
C ASP A 43 13.21 21.08 16.52
N PHE A 44 12.05 21.48 17.06
CA PHE A 44 12.00 22.44 18.17
C PHE A 44 12.57 21.87 19.47
N ARG A 45 12.43 20.57 19.72
CA ARG A 45 13.03 19.91 20.90
C ARG A 45 14.54 19.76 20.74
N ALA A 46 15.00 19.41 19.55
CA ALA A 46 16.43 19.25 19.25
C ALA A 46 17.19 20.57 19.45
N ASN A 47 16.57 21.70 19.11
CA ASN A 47 17.19 23.02 19.18
C ASN A 47 16.83 23.82 20.45
N ALA A 48 16.14 23.22 21.42
CA ALA A 48 15.66 23.93 22.61
C ALA A 48 16.78 24.49 23.51
N SER A 49 17.98 23.91 23.42
CA SER A 49 19.15 24.31 24.21
C SER A 49 20.08 25.29 23.50
N GLU A 50 19.76 25.71 22.27
CA GLU A 50 20.58 26.66 21.53
C GLU A 50 20.56 28.04 22.22
N LYS A 51 21.74 28.66 22.31
CA LYS A 51 21.94 29.93 23.02
C LYS A 51 22.62 30.98 22.15
N ASP A 52 23.23 30.57 21.05
CA ASP A 52 23.83 31.53 20.13
C ASP A 52 22.73 32.35 19.44
N PRO A 53 22.67 33.68 19.66
CA PRO A 53 21.63 34.51 19.08
C PRO A 53 21.63 34.52 17.55
N GLU A 54 22.77 34.29 16.89
CA GLU A 54 22.85 34.26 15.43
C GLU A 54 22.23 32.96 14.88
N GLU A 55 22.54 31.82 15.50
CA GLU A 55 21.95 30.53 15.16
C GLU A 55 20.45 30.50 15.45
N VAL A 56 20.01 31.08 16.58
CA VAL A 56 18.58 31.20 16.90
C VAL A 56 17.86 32.01 15.83
N GLU A 57 18.42 33.14 15.39
CA GLU A 57 17.80 33.96 14.34
C GLU A 57 17.77 33.24 12.99
N SER A 58 18.84 32.54 12.62
CA SER A 58 18.90 31.68 11.43
C SER A 58 17.80 30.61 11.44
N MET A 59 17.60 29.94 12.59
CA MET A 59 16.54 28.95 12.76
C MET A 59 15.13 29.56 12.70
N ILE A 60 14.94 30.78 13.23
CA ILE A 60 13.68 31.51 13.12
C ILE A 60 13.36 31.79 11.65
N GLN A 61 14.33 32.27 10.87
CA GLN A 61 14.15 32.53 9.43
C GLN A 61 13.84 31.24 8.66
N LEU A 62 14.53 30.14 8.98
CA LEU A 62 14.23 28.83 8.40
C LEU A 62 12.80 28.38 8.73
N ALA A 63 12.34 28.59 9.96
CA ALA A 63 10.98 28.26 10.37
C ALA A 63 9.92 29.13 9.68
N GLU A 64 10.21 30.40 9.41
CA GLU A 64 9.36 31.29 8.60
C GLU A 64 9.21 30.77 7.17
N LEU A 65 10.33 30.39 6.53
CA LEU A 65 10.30 29.77 5.21
C LEU A 65 9.54 28.43 5.18
N GLN A 66 9.67 27.63 6.24
CA GLN A 66 8.91 26.38 6.37
C GLN A 66 7.42 26.62 6.51
N VAL A 67 7.01 27.68 7.21
CA VAL A 67 5.60 28.08 7.31
C VAL A 67 5.03 28.34 5.92
N ASP A 68 5.69 29.17 5.11
CA ASP A 68 5.20 29.54 3.78
C ASP A 68 5.10 28.30 2.86
N ASN A 69 6.14 27.47 2.88
CA ASN A 69 6.16 26.22 2.13
C ASN A 69 5.03 25.26 2.54
N LEU A 70 4.78 25.10 3.83
CA LEU A 70 3.74 24.21 4.33
C LEU A 70 2.33 24.77 4.07
N GLU A 71 2.15 26.08 4.06
CA GLU A 71 0.87 26.70 3.68
C GLU A 71 0.55 26.41 2.21
N ILE A 72 1.51 26.61 1.30
CA ILE A 72 1.35 26.29 -0.13
C ILE A 72 1.08 24.80 -0.33
N GLN A 73 1.85 23.93 0.32
CA GLN A 73 1.66 22.48 0.23
C GLN A 73 0.30 22.05 0.76
N ARG A 74 -0.15 22.59 1.90
CA ARG A 74 -1.47 22.30 2.47
C ARG A 74 -2.54 22.64 1.45
N ASP A 75 -2.50 23.84 0.87
CA ASP A 75 -3.52 24.32 -0.05
C ASP A 75 -3.55 23.47 -1.33
N HIS A 76 -2.39 23.23 -1.93
CA HIS A 76 -2.25 22.40 -3.11
C HIS A 76 -2.74 20.95 -2.87
N LEU A 77 -2.32 20.33 -1.77
CA LEU A 77 -2.74 18.96 -1.45
C LEU A 77 -4.23 18.88 -1.10
N THR A 78 -4.80 19.94 -0.53
CA THR A 78 -6.24 20.05 -0.26
C THR A 78 -7.03 20.17 -1.56
N GLU A 79 -6.51 20.93 -2.53
CA GLU A 79 -7.09 21.03 -3.87
C GLU A 79 -7.06 19.67 -4.60
N LEU A 80 -5.92 18.98 -4.57
CA LEU A 80 -5.80 17.63 -5.15
C LEU A 80 -6.74 16.62 -4.48
N ALA A 81 -6.94 16.73 -3.16
CA ALA A 81 -7.87 15.86 -2.44
C ALA A 81 -9.34 16.10 -2.85
N LYS A 82 -9.69 17.33 -3.25
CA LYS A 82 -11.03 17.66 -3.77
C LYS A 82 -11.20 17.26 -5.24
N ASN A 83 -10.13 17.38 -6.03
CA ASN A 83 -10.15 17.19 -7.48
C ASN A 83 -9.23 16.03 -7.88
N PRO A 84 -9.67 14.76 -7.75
CA PRO A 84 -8.85 13.60 -8.07
C PRO A 84 -8.45 13.52 -9.55
N ASN A 85 -9.16 14.22 -10.44
CA ASN A 85 -8.84 14.33 -11.87
C ASN A 85 -7.59 15.18 -12.15
N LEU A 86 -7.11 15.98 -11.19
CA LEU A 86 -5.84 16.69 -11.27
C LEU A 86 -4.64 15.78 -10.98
N ILE A 87 -4.88 14.61 -10.39
CA ILE A 87 -3.86 13.57 -10.27
C ILE A 87 -3.81 12.89 -11.63
N ILE A 88 -2.88 13.31 -12.49
CA ILE A 88 -2.52 12.52 -13.67
C ILE A 88 -2.08 11.16 -13.12
N PRO A 89 -2.83 10.07 -13.37
CA PRO A 89 -2.36 8.76 -12.99
C PRO A 89 -1.15 8.49 -13.87
N VAL A 90 0.04 8.63 -13.31
CA VAL A 90 1.20 7.98 -13.91
C VAL A 90 0.93 6.51 -13.68
N ASP A 91 0.49 5.83 -14.73
CA ASP A 91 0.17 4.41 -14.71
C ASP A 91 1.42 3.59 -14.51
N ILE A 92 1.97 3.62 -13.30
CA ILE A 92 3.14 2.81 -12.96
C ILE A 92 2.71 1.33 -12.88
N HIS A 93 1.44 1.04 -12.55
CA HIS A 93 0.98 -0.32 -12.25
C HIS A 93 -0.47 -0.65 -12.65
N LYS A 94 -1.07 -0.04 -13.69
CA LYS A 94 -2.42 -0.47 -14.12
C LYS A 94 -2.47 -1.95 -14.56
N ASP A 95 -1.37 -2.48 -15.07
CA ASP A 95 -1.28 -3.86 -15.59
C ASP A 95 -0.32 -4.77 -14.81
N ALA A 96 0.22 -4.31 -13.69
CA ALA A 96 1.17 -5.10 -12.91
C ALA A 96 0.43 -6.21 -12.14
N LYS A 97 0.17 -7.34 -12.81
CA LYS A 97 -0.21 -8.57 -12.13
C LYS A 97 0.84 -8.85 -11.04
N PRO A 98 0.46 -9.03 -9.77
CA PRO A 98 1.43 -9.36 -8.73
C PRO A 98 2.06 -10.70 -9.10
N LYS A 99 3.29 -10.67 -9.63
CA LYS A 99 4.11 -11.85 -9.86
C LYS A 99 4.63 -12.28 -8.50
N ILE A 100 3.75 -12.85 -7.67
CA ILE A 100 4.17 -13.53 -6.44
C ILE A 100 5.04 -14.69 -6.92
N SER A 101 6.35 -14.51 -6.73
CA SER A 101 7.37 -15.51 -7.01
C SER A 101 6.91 -16.85 -6.43
N LYS A 102 7.01 -17.92 -7.22
CA LYS A 102 6.64 -19.28 -6.78
C LYS A 102 7.37 -19.68 -5.49
N PHE A 103 8.51 -19.06 -5.21
CA PHE A 103 9.29 -19.20 -3.98
C PHE A 103 8.64 -18.55 -2.75
N MET A 104 7.95 -17.41 -2.90
CA MET A 104 7.29 -16.70 -1.79
C MET A 104 5.87 -17.18 -1.49
N ARG A 105 5.33 -18.10 -2.30
CA ARG A 105 4.01 -18.72 -2.05
C ARG A 105 4.01 -19.67 -0.86
N GLY A 106 5.19 -20.00 -0.31
CA GLY A 106 5.34 -20.96 0.77
C GLY A 106 4.90 -22.38 0.36
N PRO A 107 5.07 -23.36 1.26
CA PRO A 107 4.53 -24.70 1.05
C PRO A 107 2.99 -24.65 0.96
N PRO A 108 2.36 -25.48 0.10
CA PRO A 108 0.91 -25.53 0.00
C PRO A 108 0.27 -25.89 1.34
N LEU A 109 -0.90 -25.32 1.63
CA LEU A 109 -1.61 -25.58 2.87
C LEU A 109 -1.98 -27.08 2.95
N SER A 110 -2.11 -27.62 4.16
CA SER A 110 -2.34 -29.06 4.38
C SER A 110 -3.63 -29.56 3.72
N TRP A 111 -4.66 -28.72 3.63
CA TRP A 111 -5.92 -29.04 2.98
C TRP A 111 -5.82 -29.08 1.45
N GLU A 112 -4.98 -28.24 0.83
CA GLU A 112 -4.73 -28.27 -0.62
C GLU A 112 -4.06 -29.59 -1.03
N ARG A 113 -3.13 -30.08 -0.22
CA ARG A 113 -2.49 -31.38 -0.41
C ARG A 113 -3.48 -32.54 -0.31
N LYS A 114 -4.39 -32.47 0.67
CA LYS A 114 -5.44 -33.48 0.86
C LYS A 114 -6.40 -33.53 -0.33
N ALA A 115 -6.85 -32.38 -0.81
CA ALA A 115 -7.71 -32.28 -1.99
C ALA A 115 -7.03 -32.82 -3.27
N ALA A 116 -5.74 -32.52 -3.46
CA ALA A 116 -4.98 -33.03 -4.62
C ALA A 116 -4.81 -34.56 -4.57
N GLN A 117 -4.62 -35.12 -3.37
CA GLN A 117 -4.51 -36.57 -3.17
C GLN A 117 -5.86 -37.26 -3.47
N GLU A 118 -6.95 -36.71 -2.93
CA GLU A 118 -8.31 -37.23 -3.14
C GLU A 118 -8.73 -37.18 -4.61
N ALA A 119 -8.35 -36.11 -5.34
CA ALA A 119 -8.57 -36.02 -6.78
C ALA A 119 -7.79 -37.10 -7.56
N LYS A 120 -6.55 -37.38 -7.15
CA LYS A 120 -5.71 -38.41 -7.77
C LYS A 120 -6.25 -39.82 -7.52
N ASP A 121 -6.75 -40.06 -6.31
CA ASP A 121 -7.36 -41.33 -5.94
C ASP A 121 -8.69 -41.54 -6.66
N ARG A 122 -9.51 -40.49 -6.81
CA ARG A 122 -10.75 -40.52 -7.60
C ARG A 122 -10.48 -40.78 -9.08
N ALA A 123 -9.43 -40.18 -9.64
CA ALA A 123 -9.01 -40.45 -11.02
C ALA A 123 -8.59 -41.92 -11.21
N ARG A 124 -7.84 -42.49 -10.25
CA ARG A 124 -7.47 -43.92 -10.27
C ARG A 124 -8.65 -44.85 -10.15
N GLN A 125 -9.62 -44.53 -9.29
CA GLN A 125 -10.87 -45.30 -9.17
C GLN A 125 -11.66 -45.29 -10.47
N SER A 126 -11.80 -44.13 -11.12
CA SER A 126 -12.50 -44.02 -12.41
C SER A 126 -11.80 -44.79 -13.55
N GLN A 127 -10.45 -44.86 -13.53
CA GLN A 127 -9.70 -45.68 -14.49
C GLN A 127 -9.85 -47.18 -14.22
N ALA A 128 -9.91 -47.60 -12.95
CA ALA A 128 -10.10 -49.01 -12.59
C ALA A 128 -11.50 -49.53 -12.95
N GLU A 129 -12.55 -48.70 -12.82
CA GLU A 129 -13.92 -49.09 -13.22
C GLU A 129 -14.10 -49.23 -14.74
N SER A 130 -13.25 -48.58 -15.55
CA SER A 130 -13.29 -48.69 -17.01
C SER A 130 -12.73 -50.02 -17.55
N ILE A 131 -12.09 -50.84 -16.70
CA ILE A 131 -11.50 -52.14 -17.05
C ILE A 131 -12.34 -53.25 -16.41
N GLN A 132 -13.61 -53.39 -16.81
CA GLN A 132 -14.36 -54.63 -16.60
C GLN A 132 -14.27 -55.51 -17.86
N PRO A 133 -13.87 -56.79 -17.75
CA PRO A 133 -13.83 -57.69 -18.90
C PRO A 133 -15.27 -58.04 -19.32
N ARG A 134 -15.67 -57.64 -20.53
CA ARG A 134 -16.89 -58.12 -21.18
C ARG A 134 -16.73 -59.62 -21.49
N HIS A 135 -17.20 -60.49 -20.60
CA HIS A 135 -17.44 -61.90 -20.91
C HIS A 135 -18.71 -62.00 -21.77
N GLY A 136 -18.54 -62.01 -23.09
CA GLY A 136 -19.59 -62.37 -24.06
C GLY A 136 -19.27 -63.75 -24.65
N SER A 137 -20.15 -64.72 -24.41
CA SER A 137 -20.07 -66.09 -24.94
C SER A 137 -20.07 -66.16 -26.48
N PRO A 138 -19.44 -67.19 -27.08
CA PRO A 138 -19.48 -67.43 -28.52
C PRO A 138 -20.77 -68.17 -28.91
N GLY A 139 -21.55 -67.59 -29.82
CA GLY A 139 -22.75 -68.21 -30.37
C GLY A 139 -22.89 -67.91 -31.87
N HIS A 140 -22.53 -68.89 -32.69
CA HIS A 140 -22.82 -68.99 -34.12
C HIS A 140 -24.29 -68.69 -34.47
N SER A 141 -24.54 -68.01 -35.60
CA SER A 141 -25.37 -68.55 -36.70
C SER A 141 -25.49 -67.54 -37.85
N CYS A 142 -25.06 -67.97 -39.04
CA CYS A 142 -25.37 -67.38 -40.34
C CYS A 142 -26.88 -67.44 -40.65
N LYS A 143 -27.39 -66.50 -41.46
CA LYS A 143 -28.48 -66.63 -42.49
C LYS A 143 -28.71 -65.24 -43.11
N ASN A 144 -28.21 -64.96 -44.31
CA ASN A 144 -28.79 -65.14 -45.67
C ASN A 144 -29.98 -64.23 -46.02
N LYS A 145 -29.73 -63.43 -47.08
CA LYS A 145 -30.59 -62.96 -48.19
C LYS A 145 -32.02 -62.48 -47.90
N ASP A 146 -32.35 -61.30 -48.42
CA ASP A 146 -33.46 -61.19 -49.37
C ASP A 146 -33.37 -59.96 -50.28
N HIS A 147 -33.70 -60.21 -51.55
CA HIS A 147 -33.89 -59.27 -52.66
C HIS A 147 -35.27 -58.60 -52.58
N LYS A 148 -35.36 -57.36 -53.09
CA LYS A 148 -36.46 -56.70 -53.85
C LYS A 148 -36.23 -55.17 -53.77
N HIS A 149 -36.36 -54.35 -54.80
CA HIS A 149 -36.95 -54.47 -56.14
C HIS A 149 -36.17 -53.58 -57.11
#